data_AF-A0A8X6TTX5-F1
#
_entry.id   AF-A0A8X6TTX5-F1
#
_cell.length_a   1.000
_cell.length_b   1.000
_cell.length_c   1.000
_cell.angle_alpha   90.00
_cell.angle_beta   90.00
_cell.angle_gamma   90.00
#
_symmetry.space_group_name_H-M   'P 1'
#
loop_
_entity.id
_entity.type
_entity.pdbx_description
1 polymer ?
#
loop_
_entity_poly.entity_id
_entity_poly.type
_entity_poly.pdbx_seq_one_letter_code
_entity_poly.pdbx_strand_id
1 'polypeptide(L)'
;MASEVGVLDFAKENIKLKGRLRPGRMILIDTQAHTFMRDDEVKVQIALQRPLEKWLEELITLEKLKSSSDGREHRKSCVVEDVMQDRRLPLFGYTLESITLLLLPMIQTGKEALGSMGNDAPLACLSQFQPLLYEYFKQRFAQVTNPPIDPFREDIVISLACPVGPSFNILEPSSKQCQRLWLEQPILTLSDMVALKKTNYKGWKTKIIDIIYSVEEGIKGLTSAIDRICTDACMAAKNGYSLIILSDRKADKYNIPVSALLALGAVHHYLITKRQRMKVGLIVETGEAREVHHICVLLGYGADAVCPYLVYETAFAMSLEGHFIPKLNENDIETNYIKAISTGISKVMTKMGISTLQSYKGAQIFEALGLGDEVIEKCFKNTPSRIGGADFE
;
A
#
# COMPACT_ATOMS: atom_id res chain seq x y z
N MET A 1 9.91 30.45 -24.70
CA MET A 1 9.91 29.98 -23.30
C MET A 1 11.26 29.34 -23.04
N ALA A 2 11.89 29.61 -21.91
CA ALA A 2 13.18 29.04 -21.55
C ALA A 2 13.20 28.75 -20.04
N SER A 3 14.16 27.93 -19.59
CA SER A 3 14.36 27.61 -18.17
C SER A 3 14.76 28.84 -17.35
N GLU A 4 15.40 29.82 -18.00
CA GLU A 4 15.87 31.06 -17.40
C GLU A 4 15.33 32.28 -18.14
N VAL A 5 15.36 33.44 -17.47
CA VAL A 5 14.99 34.73 -18.08
C VAL A 5 16.27 35.38 -18.62
N GLY A 6 16.19 35.97 -19.82
CA GLY A 6 17.33 36.68 -20.43
C GLY A 6 18.12 35.87 -21.45
N VAL A 7 17.60 34.72 -21.88
CA VAL A 7 18.23 33.89 -22.94
C VAL A 7 18.18 34.58 -24.31
N LEU A 8 17.21 35.46 -24.53
CA LEU A 8 17.03 36.22 -25.77
C LEU A 8 16.70 37.68 -25.45
N ASP A 9 17.28 38.58 -26.23
CA ASP A 9 17.07 40.02 -26.08
C ASP A 9 15.87 40.49 -26.90
N PHE A 10 14.97 41.21 -26.24
CA PHE A 10 13.81 41.86 -26.84
C PHE A 10 13.74 43.30 -26.37
N ALA A 11 13.49 44.24 -27.29
CA ALA A 11 13.22 45.62 -26.93
C ALA A 11 12.01 45.69 -25.98
N LYS A 12 12.13 46.45 -24.87
CA LYS A 12 11.11 46.50 -23.81
C LYS A 12 9.72 46.87 -24.34
N GLU A 13 9.68 47.70 -25.37
CA GLU A 13 8.47 48.17 -26.06
C GLU A 13 7.68 47.04 -26.73
N ASN A 14 8.37 45.96 -27.17
CA ASN A 14 7.74 44.82 -27.85
C ASN A 14 7.24 43.74 -26.88
N ILE A 15 7.42 43.91 -25.56
CA ILE A 15 7.07 42.89 -24.57
C ILE A 15 5.68 43.15 -24.01
N LYS A 16 4.69 42.40 -24.50
CA LYS A 16 3.31 42.47 -24.01
C LYS A 16 3.13 41.88 -22.61
N LEU A 17 3.81 40.77 -22.28
CA LEU A 17 3.67 40.08 -21.00
C LEU A 17 4.97 39.34 -20.62
N LYS A 18 5.32 39.40 -19.33
CA LYS A 18 6.36 38.56 -18.72
C LYS A 18 5.74 37.69 -17.63
N GLY A 19 6.02 36.39 -17.66
CA GLY A 19 5.45 35.45 -16.70
C GLY A 19 6.31 34.20 -16.56
N ARG A 20 5.92 33.34 -15.63
CA ARG A 20 6.53 32.02 -15.39
C ARG A 20 5.43 30.97 -15.20
N LEU A 21 5.73 29.71 -15.52
CA LEU A 21 4.85 28.61 -15.13
C LEU A 21 4.94 28.37 -13.63
N ARG A 22 3.80 28.06 -13.03
CA ARG A 22 3.65 27.65 -11.63
C ARG A 22 3.34 26.14 -11.61
N PRO A 23 3.45 25.45 -10.47
CA PRO A 23 3.15 24.03 -10.38
C PRO A 23 1.81 23.67 -11.03
N GLY A 24 1.81 22.65 -11.90
CA GLY A 24 0.62 22.15 -12.58
C GLY A 24 0.01 23.07 -13.66
N ARG A 25 0.66 24.19 -14.02
CA ARG A 25 0.17 25.09 -15.07
C ARG A 25 0.80 24.81 -16.42
N MET A 26 0.02 24.97 -17.48
CA MET A 26 0.46 24.82 -18.86
C MET A 26 0.15 26.06 -19.71
N ILE A 27 0.80 26.14 -20.87
CA ILE A 27 0.55 27.11 -21.93
C ILE A 27 0.50 26.31 -23.24
N LEU A 28 -0.44 26.64 -24.11
CA LEU A 28 -0.59 26.00 -25.41
C LEU A 28 -0.55 27.06 -26.51
N ILE A 29 0.26 26.80 -27.53
CA ILE A 29 0.29 27.61 -28.76
C ILE A 29 -0.19 26.71 -29.88
N ASP A 30 -1.33 27.03 -30.46
CA ASP A 30 -1.81 26.37 -31.66
C ASP A 30 -1.24 27.11 -32.88
N THR A 31 -0.32 26.44 -33.59
CA THR A 31 0.35 27.03 -34.76
C THR A 31 -0.53 27.06 -36.00
N GLN A 32 -1.59 26.27 -36.08
CA GLN A 32 -2.52 26.26 -37.22
C GLN A 32 -3.61 27.31 -37.03
N ALA A 33 -4.19 27.38 -35.83
CA ALA A 33 -5.18 28.39 -35.49
C ALA A 33 -4.53 29.77 -35.17
N HIS A 34 -3.21 29.81 -35.03
CA HIS A 34 -2.44 30.97 -34.59
C HIS A 34 -2.93 31.55 -33.25
N THR A 35 -3.38 30.67 -32.33
CA THR A 35 -3.91 31.06 -31.04
C THR A 35 -2.95 30.75 -29.89
N PHE A 36 -2.96 31.63 -28.89
CA PHE A 36 -2.27 31.44 -27.63
C PHE A 36 -3.32 31.19 -26.55
N MET A 37 -3.26 30.02 -25.92
CA MET A 37 -4.19 29.61 -24.86
C MET A 37 -3.47 29.50 -23.52
N ARG A 38 -4.12 30.01 -22.47
CA ARG A 38 -3.63 29.93 -21.09
C ARG A 38 -4.11 28.65 -20.40
N ASP A 39 -3.49 28.33 -19.28
CA ASP A 39 -3.77 27.14 -18.46
C ASP A 39 -5.28 26.88 -18.24
N ASP A 40 -6.01 27.87 -17.75
CA ASP A 40 -7.42 27.74 -17.40
C ASP A 40 -8.29 27.45 -18.64
N GLU A 41 -7.99 28.12 -19.75
CA GLU A 41 -8.72 27.95 -21.03
C GLU A 41 -8.51 26.54 -21.58
N VAL A 42 -7.26 26.04 -21.57
CA VAL A 42 -6.93 24.68 -22.02
C VAL A 42 -7.63 23.64 -21.15
N LYS A 43 -7.57 23.79 -19.82
CA LYS A 43 -8.17 22.84 -18.87
C LYS A 43 -9.70 22.81 -18.97
N VAL A 44 -10.34 23.97 -19.11
CA VAL A 44 -11.80 24.06 -19.31
C VAL A 44 -12.20 23.40 -20.62
N GLN A 45 -11.47 23.64 -21.70
CA GLN A 45 -11.73 22.98 -22.98
C GLN A 45 -11.64 21.46 -22.86
N ILE A 46 -10.60 20.93 -22.20
CA ILE A 46 -10.43 19.49 -21.99
C ILE A 46 -11.54 18.92 -21.10
N ALA A 47 -11.89 19.62 -20.02
CA ALA A 47 -12.94 19.19 -19.10
C ALA A 47 -14.31 19.10 -19.78
N LEU A 48 -14.62 20.02 -20.70
CA LEU A 48 -15.88 20.06 -21.43
C LEU A 48 -15.98 19.04 -22.58
N GLN A 49 -14.87 18.42 -23.00
CA GLN A 49 -14.89 17.41 -24.06
C GLN A 49 -15.71 16.16 -23.68
N ARG A 50 -15.89 15.90 -22.38
CA ARG A 50 -16.50 14.67 -21.87
C ARG A 50 -17.35 14.96 -20.64
N PRO A 51 -18.43 14.21 -20.39
CA PRO A 51 -19.27 14.39 -19.21
C PRO A 51 -18.61 13.76 -17.97
N LEU A 52 -17.51 14.35 -17.49
CA LEU A 52 -16.70 13.83 -16.40
C LEU A 52 -17.49 13.65 -15.09
N GLU A 53 -18.40 14.58 -14.78
CA GLU A 53 -19.27 14.50 -13.60
C GLU A 53 -20.11 13.21 -13.59
N LYS A 54 -20.72 12.87 -14.73
CA LYS A 54 -21.50 11.63 -14.87
C LYS A 54 -20.63 10.38 -14.74
N TRP A 55 -19.37 10.45 -15.15
CA TRP A 55 -18.44 9.32 -15.03
C TRP A 55 -18.02 9.10 -13.57
N LEU A 56 -17.85 10.17 -12.80
CA LEU A 56 -17.51 10.09 -11.38
C LEU A 56 -18.62 9.43 -10.54
N GLU A 57 -19.89 9.48 -10.97
CA GLU A 57 -20.98 8.76 -10.30
C GLU A 57 -20.78 7.24 -10.30
N GLU A 58 -20.05 6.69 -11.28
CA GLU A 58 -19.78 5.25 -11.38
C GLU A 58 -18.76 4.75 -10.33
N LEU A 59 -18.03 5.68 -9.70
CA LEU A 59 -16.99 5.40 -8.71
C LEU A 59 -17.51 4.63 -7.50
N ILE A 60 -16.77 3.60 -7.13
CA ILE A 60 -17.11 2.69 -6.04
C ILE A 60 -16.36 3.16 -4.79
N THR A 61 -17.06 3.45 -3.70
CA THR A 61 -16.47 3.79 -2.41
C THR A 61 -16.72 2.67 -1.41
N LEU A 62 -15.91 2.60 -0.35
CA LEU A 62 -16.13 1.63 0.74
C LEU A 62 -17.51 1.79 1.40
N GLU A 63 -18.01 3.03 1.52
CA GLU A 63 -19.34 3.31 2.05
C GLU A 63 -20.45 2.65 1.21
N LYS A 64 -20.35 2.75 -0.12
CA LYS A 64 -21.28 2.09 -1.06
C LYS A 64 -21.20 0.57 -0.95
N LEU A 65 -20.01 0.02 -0.69
CA LEU A 65 -19.84 -1.42 -0.48
C LEU A 65 -20.48 -1.86 0.85
N LYS A 66 -20.23 -1.13 1.95
CA LYS A 66 -20.79 -1.42 3.28
C LYS A 66 -22.32 -1.34 3.31
N SER A 67 -22.92 -0.37 2.62
CA SER A 67 -24.38 -0.25 2.54
C SER A 67 -25.04 -1.34 1.70
N SER A 68 -24.30 -1.92 0.74
CA SER A 68 -24.79 -3.02 -0.10
C SER A 68 -24.69 -4.41 0.55
N SER A 69 -23.77 -4.57 1.51
CA SER A 69 -23.71 -5.78 2.33
C SER A 69 -24.78 -5.69 3.41
N ASP A 70 -25.70 -6.66 3.48
CA ASP A 70 -26.70 -6.76 4.54
C ASP A 70 -26.02 -6.70 5.92
N GLY A 71 -26.01 -5.50 6.49
CA GLY A 71 -25.27 -5.15 7.68
C GLY A 71 -26.02 -5.65 8.90
N ARG A 72 -25.56 -6.75 9.49
CA ARG A 72 -25.87 -7.13 10.88
C ARG A 72 -25.10 -8.34 11.43
N GLU A 73 -23.87 -8.56 10.98
CA GLU A 73 -22.95 -9.40 11.75
C GLU A 73 -21.79 -8.54 12.24
N HIS A 74 -21.99 -7.86 13.38
CA HIS A 74 -20.87 -7.63 14.29
C HIS A 74 -20.45 -9.01 14.79
N ARG A 75 -19.62 -9.73 14.03
CA ARG A 75 -19.00 -10.92 14.60
C ARG A 75 -18.04 -10.44 15.65
N LYS A 76 -18.27 -10.94 16.86
CA LYS A 76 -17.30 -10.96 17.95
C LYS A 76 -15.93 -11.13 17.32
N SER A 77 -15.11 -10.10 17.42
CA SER A 77 -13.67 -10.25 17.23
C SER A 77 -13.28 -11.52 17.99
N CYS A 78 -12.38 -12.34 17.45
CA CYS A 78 -11.83 -13.44 18.22
C CYS A 78 -10.97 -12.79 19.32
N VAL A 79 -11.64 -12.27 20.35
CA VAL A 79 -11.04 -11.66 21.51
C VAL A 79 -10.48 -12.84 22.27
N VAL A 80 -9.17 -13.04 22.12
CA VAL A 80 -8.44 -13.79 23.13
C VAL A 80 -8.64 -13.00 24.42
N GLU A 81 -9.16 -13.65 25.45
CA GLU A 81 -9.46 -13.02 26.73
C GLU A 81 -8.21 -12.44 27.42
N ASP A 82 -7.03 -12.94 27.05
CA ASP A 82 -5.71 -12.51 27.52
C ASP A 82 -4.73 -12.35 26.35
N VAL A 83 -4.28 -11.12 26.10
CA VAL A 83 -3.32 -10.78 25.04
C VAL A 83 -2.02 -11.56 25.19
N MET A 84 -1.55 -11.79 26.42
CA MET A 84 -0.28 -12.48 26.69
C MET A 84 -0.34 -13.97 26.36
N GLN A 85 -1.55 -14.54 26.26
CA GLN A 85 -1.76 -15.94 25.89
C GLN A 85 -1.98 -16.13 24.38
N ASP A 86 -2.07 -15.05 23.61
CA ASP A 86 -2.27 -15.14 22.16
C ASP A 86 -1.01 -15.65 21.47
N ARG A 87 -1.02 -16.95 21.14
CA ARG A 87 0.07 -17.63 20.44
C ARG A 87 0.33 -17.10 19.03
N ARG A 88 -0.59 -16.30 18.46
CA ARG A 88 -0.40 -15.67 17.15
C ARG A 88 0.65 -14.55 17.22
N LEU A 89 0.76 -13.86 18.36
CA LEU A 89 1.76 -12.81 18.56
C LEU A 89 3.21 -13.31 18.34
N PRO A 90 3.69 -14.34 19.06
CA PRO A 90 5.02 -14.88 18.82
C PRO A 90 5.15 -15.53 17.44
N LEU A 91 4.08 -16.14 16.90
CA LEU A 91 4.10 -16.71 15.55
C LEU A 91 4.42 -15.67 14.47
N PHE A 92 3.91 -14.45 14.60
CA PHE A 92 4.19 -13.34 13.68
C PHE A 92 5.34 -12.42 14.18
N GLY A 93 6.14 -12.90 15.14
CA GLY A 93 7.33 -12.20 15.61
C GLY A 93 7.04 -10.89 16.37
N TYR A 94 5.91 -10.78 17.06
CA TYR A 94 5.65 -9.67 17.98
C TYR A 94 6.44 -9.88 19.27
N THR A 95 7.19 -8.85 19.66
CA THR A 95 7.87 -8.77 20.95
C THR A 95 7.17 -7.77 21.85
N LEU A 96 7.34 -7.90 23.17
CA LEU A 96 6.84 -6.91 24.13
C LEU A 96 7.36 -5.50 23.82
N GLU A 97 8.61 -5.37 23.38
CA GLU A 97 9.20 -4.10 22.96
C GLU A 97 8.50 -3.55 21.72
N SER A 98 8.26 -4.36 20.69
CA SER A 98 7.54 -3.92 19.49
C SER A 98 6.13 -3.44 19.81
N ILE A 99 5.44 -4.10 20.74
CA ILE A 99 4.10 -3.69 21.17
C ILE A 99 4.18 -2.39 21.97
N THR A 100 5.03 -2.33 22.99
CA THR A 100 5.05 -1.21 23.94
C THR A 100 5.68 0.06 23.39
N LEU A 101 6.78 -0.06 22.64
CA LEU A 101 7.55 1.07 22.14
C LEU A 101 7.08 1.56 20.77
N LEU A 102 6.55 0.67 19.91
CA LEU A 102 6.15 1.04 18.54
C LEU A 102 4.63 1.10 18.39
N LEU A 103 3.93 0.02 18.76
CA LEU A 103 2.50 -0.09 18.49
C LEU A 103 1.64 0.79 19.41
N LEU A 104 1.90 0.78 20.72
CA LEU A 104 1.10 1.56 21.69
C LEU A 104 1.11 3.07 21.40
N PRO A 105 2.25 3.73 21.09
CA PRO A 105 2.25 5.15 20.76
C PRO A 105 1.38 5.49 19.53
N MET A 106 1.38 4.62 18.51
CA MET A 106 0.54 4.80 17.32
C MET A 106 -0.94 4.73 17.66
N ILE A 107 -1.34 3.80 18.54
CA ILE A 107 -2.74 3.64 18.96
C ILE A 107 -3.19 4.78 19.88
N GLN A 108 -2.34 5.21 20.82
CA GLN A 108 -2.69 6.22 21.81
C GLN A 108 -2.68 7.65 21.25
N THR A 109 -1.64 7.99 20.47
CA THR A 109 -1.39 9.38 20.04
C THR A 109 -1.71 9.61 18.57
N GLY A 110 -1.92 8.55 17.80
CA GLY A 110 -2.08 8.63 16.34
C GLY A 110 -0.80 9.07 15.62
N LYS A 111 0.37 8.89 16.24
CA LYS A 111 1.69 9.25 15.69
C LYS A 111 2.67 8.09 15.83
N GLU A 112 3.57 7.98 14.86
CA GLU A 112 4.71 7.06 14.91
C GLU A 112 5.57 7.31 16.17
N ALA A 113 6.10 6.24 16.75
CA ALA A 113 7.03 6.34 17.87
C ALA A 113 8.29 7.12 17.48
N LEU A 114 8.79 7.96 18.40
CA LEU A 114 10.03 8.69 18.22
C LEU A 114 11.12 8.04 19.06
N GLY A 115 12.28 7.80 18.44
CA GLY A 115 13.49 7.33 19.09
C GLY A 115 14.65 8.30 18.89
N SER A 116 15.79 8.00 19.50
CA SER A 116 17.05 8.74 19.32
C SER A 116 18.22 7.76 19.25
N MET A 117 19.42 8.25 18.95
CA MET A 117 20.64 7.47 18.68
C MET A 117 20.62 6.69 17.34
N GLY A 118 21.76 6.11 16.98
CA GLY A 118 21.90 5.24 15.82
C GLY A 118 21.32 3.86 16.07
N ASN A 119 21.10 3.11 14.98
CA ASN A 119 20.74 1.70 15.08
C ASN A 119 22.03 0.86 15.17
N ASP A 120 22.36 0.43 16.38
CA ASP A 120 23.51 -0.44 16.66
C ASP A 120 23.20 -1.94 16.51
N ALA A 121 21.96 -2.29 16.11
CA ALA A 121 21.61 -3.68 15.83
C ALA A 121 22.35 -4.20 14.59
N PRO A 122 22.71 -5.50 14.56
CA PRO A 122 23.31 -6.09 13.38
C PRO A 122 22.36 -6.02 12.19
N LEU A 123 22.93 -6.03 10.98
CA LEU A 123 22.14 -6.18 9.76
C LEU A 123 21.31 -7.47 9.81
N ALA A 124 20.17 -7.47 9.13
CA ALA A 124 19.19 -8.56 9.23
C ALA A 124 19.81 -9.94 8.92
N CYS A 125 20.64 -10.02 7.88
CA CYS A 125 21.37 -11.23 7.48
C CYS A 125 22.48 -11.68 8.46
N LEU A 126 22.90 -10.83 9.39
CA LEU A 126 23.91 -11.14 10.42
C LEU A 126 23.27 -11.37 11.79
N SER A 127 21.98 -11.10 11.93
CA SER A 127 21.27 -11.22 13.20
C SER A 127 21.02 -12.69 13.55
N GLN A 128 21.29 -13.04 14.80
CA GLN A 128 20.97 -14.37 15.35
C GLN A 128 19.50 -14.49 15.76
N PHE A 129 18.76 -13.38 15.77
CA PHE A 129 17.37 -13.31 16.25
C PHE A 129 16.32 -13.45 15.14
N GLN A 130 16.72 -13.86 13.93
CA GLN A 130 15.83 -14.13 12.78
C GLN A 130 14.78 -13.00 12.57
N PRO A 131 15.23 -11.79 12.18
CA PRO A 131 14.34 -10.66 11.99
C PRO A 131 13.35 -10.91 10.84
N LEU A 132 12.22 -10.22 10.88
CA LEU A 132 11.21 -10.28 9.83
C LEU A 132 11.79 -9.87 8.47
N LEU A 133 11.19 -10.38 7.40
CA LEU A 133 11.68 -10.15 6.04
C LEU A 133 11.71 -8.65 5.67
N TYR A 134 10.83 -7.85 6.25
CA TYR A 134 10.82 -6.40 6.04
C TYR A 134 12.18 -5.74 6.36
N GLU A 135 12.92 -6.23 7.36
CA GLU A 135 14.20 -5.66 7.78
C GLU A 135 15.31 -5.79 6.74
N TYR A 136 15.18 -6.72 5.80
CA TYR A 136 16.11 -6.87 4.68
C TYR A 136 15.97 -5.74 3.66
N PHE A 137 14.86 -4.99 3.66
CA PHE A 137 14.61 -3.90 2.72
C PHE A 137 14.94 -2.55 3.35
N LYS A 138 15.87 -1.82 2.72
CA LYS A 138 16.22 -0.46 3.13
C LYS A 138 15.54 0.54 2.21
N GLN A 139 14.86 1.53 2.80
CA GLN A 139 14.18 2.60 2.07
C GLN A 139 15.20 3.42 1.27
N ARG A 140 14.95 3.60 -0.02
CA ARG A 140 15.75 4.54 -0.82
C ARG A 140 15.25 5.96 -0.56
N PHE A 141 16.17 6.92 -0.64
CA PHE A 141 15.86 8.34 -0.51
C PHE A 141 16.63 9.15 -1.57
N ALA A 142 16.08 10.29 -1.94
CA ALA A 142 16.72 11.20 -2.87
C ALA A 142 17.72 12.11 -2.13
N GLN A 143 18.85 12.41 -2.77
CA GLN A 143 19.90 13.24 -2.18
C GLN A 143 20.19 14.48 -3.04
N VAL A 144 20.46 14.28 -4.34
CA VAL A 144 20.89 15.35 -5.25
C VAL A 144 20.01 15.42 -6.50
N THR A 145 19.66 14.28 -7.08
CA THR A 145 18.97 14.19 -8.38
C THR A 145 17.59 14.84 -8.39
N ASN A 146 16.90 14.78 -7.26
CA ASN A 146 15.57 15.34 -7.06
C ASN A 146 15.40 15.68 -5.57
N PRO A 147 14.74 16.79 -5.24
CA PRO A 147 14.55 17.18 -3.84
C PRO A 147 13.46 16.31 -3.18
N PRO A 148 13.62 15.95 -1.89
CA PRO A 148 12.50 15.43 -1.10
C PRO A 148 11.45 16.53 -0.86
N ILE A 149 10.23 16.11 -0.54
CA ILE A 149 9.10 17.01 -0.22
C ILE A 149 8.91 17.07 1.32
N ASP A 150 8.49 18.21 1.86
CA ASP A 150 8.11 18.30 3.27
C ASP A 150 6.70 17.71 3.49
N PRO A 151 6.54 16.56 4.18
CA PRO A 151 5.25 15.90 4.31
C PRO A 151 4.25 16.64 5.21
N PHE A 152 4.70 17.66 5.95
CA PHE A 152 3.85 18.43 6.86
C PHE A 152 3.53 19.82 6.32
N ARG A 153 4.51 20.49 5.69
CA ARG A 153 4.32 21.85 5.15
C ARG A 153 3.71 21.84 3.74
N GLU A 154 3.92 20.78 2.98
CA GLU A 154 3.44 20.62 1.61
C GLU A 154 2.42 19.46 1.50
N ASP A 155 1.61 19.25 2.55
CA ASP A 155 0.63 18.15 2.57
C ASP A 155 -0.39 18.22 1.42
N ILE A 156 -0.69 19.43 0.94
CA ILE A 156 -1.70 19.71 -0.08
C ILE A 156 -1.38 19.06 -1.43
N VAL A 157 -0.10 18.80 -1.71
CA VAL A 157 0.32 18.12 -2.94
C VAL A 157 0.41 16.61 -2.76
N ILE A 158 0.28 16.10 -1.53
CA ILE A 158 0.44 14.69 -1.18
C ILE A 158 -0.94 14.01 -1.15
N SER A 159 -1.03 12.82 -1.76
CA SER A 159 -2.26 12.03 -1.71
C SER A 159 -1.97 10.55 -1.51
N LEU A 160 -2.63 9.98 -0.51
CA LEU A 160 -2.69 8.53 -0.28
C LEU A 160 -3.87 7.87 -1.00
N ALA A 161 -4.73 8.68 -1.64
CA ALA A 161 -5.88 8.17 -2.33
C ALA A 161 -5.45 7.35 -3.55
N CYS A 162 -6.07 6.19 -3.73
CA CYS A 162 -5.70 5.29 -4.79
C CYS A 162 -6.90 4.48 -5.32
N PRO A 163 -7.02 4.35 -6.65
CA PRO A 163 -8.00 3.46 -7.25
C PRO A 163 -7.49 2.00 -7.20
N VAL A 164 -8.32 1.11 -6.67
CA VAL A 164 -8.07 -0.32 -6.50
C VAL A 164 -8.99 -1.14 -7.41
N GLY A 165 -8.51 -2.30 -7.86
CA GLY A 165 -9.29 -3.20 -8.71
C GLY A 165 -8.98 -3.03 -10.21
N PRO A 166 -9.78 -3.69 -11.07
CA PRO A 166 -9.52 -3.78 -12.49
C PRO A 166 -9.36 -2.40 -13.15
N SER A 167 -8.43 -2.32 -14.07
CA SER A 167 -8.19 -1.14 -14.90
C SER A 167 -8.62 -1.43 -16.33
N PHE A 168 -9.31 -0.45 -16.93
CA PHE A 168 -9.74 -0.52 -18.31
C PHE A 168 -8.69 0.06 -19.26
N ASN A 169 -8.93 -0.09 -20.57
CA ASN A 169 -8.03 0.42 -21.60
C ASN A 169 -7.81 1.93 -21.42
N ILE A 170 -6.55 2.34 -21.23
CA ILE A 170 -6.18 3.75 -21.05
C ILE A 170 -6.31 4.56 -22.35
N LEU A 171 -6.29 3.88 -23.51
CA LEU A 171 -6.41 4.51 -24.83
C LEU A 171 -7.85 4.88 -25.18
N GLU A 172 -8.83 4.27 -24.50
CA GLU A 172 -10.25 4.46 -24.74
C GLU A 172 -10.88 5.24 -23.59
N PRO A 173 -11.28 6.51 -23.80
CA PRO A 173 -11.94 7.29 -22.78
C PRO A 173 -13.36 6.79 -22.54
N SER A 174 -13.64 6.24 -21.36
CA SER A 174 -14.92 5.64 -21.02
C SER A 174 -15.22 5.76 -19.53
N SER A 175 -16.51 5.85 -19.18
CA SER A 175 -16.96 5.83 -17.78
C SER A 175 -16.55 4.57 -17.02
N LYS A 176 -16.32 3.45 -17.75
CA LYS A 176 -15.78 2.20 -17.20
C LYS A 176 -14.47 2.40 -16.44
N GLN A 177 -13.64 3.37 -16.82
CA GLN A 177 -12.39 3.68 -16.11
C GLN A 177 -12.64 4.13 -14.66
N CYS A 178 -13.81 4.68 -14.36
CA CYS A 178 -14.23 5.10 -13.02
C CYS A 178 -14.82 3.95 -12.19
N GLN A 179 -15.08 2.76 -12.76
CA GLN A 179 -15.61 1.59 -12.03
C GLN A 179 -14.54 0.87 -11.19
N ARG A 180 -13.79 1.66 -10.40
CA ARG A 180 -12.72 1.21 -9.51
C ARG A 180 -13.08 1.57 -8.09
N LEU A 181 -12.56 0.80 -7.13
CA LEU A 181 -12.71 1.08 -5.72
C LEU A 181 -11.78 2.23 -5.36
N TRP A 182 -12.34 3.38 -5.02
CA TRP A 182 -11.58 4.51 -4.52
C TRP A 182 -11.34 4.34 -3.04
N LEU A 183 -10.08 4.15 -2.66
CA LEU A 183 -9.64 4.18 -1.28
C LEU A 183 -8.95 5.50 -1.02
N GLU A 184 -9.34 6.21 0.04
CA GLU A 184 -8.67 7.46 0.45
C GLU A 184 -7.28 7.20 1.04
N GLN A 185 -7.05 5.96 1.50
CA GLN A 185 -5.83 5.50 2.14
C GLN A 185 -5.68 3.97 1.93
N PRO A 186 -4.47 3.41 2.05
CA PRO A 186 -4.24 1.99 1.79
C PRO A 186 -4.56 1.08 2.97
N ILE A 187 -4.82 1.60 4.17
CA ILE A 187 -5.08 0.80 5.37
C ILE A 187 -6.58 0.53 5.51
N LEU A 188 -6.92 -0.76 5.66
CA LEU A 188 -8.29 -1.24 5.79
C LEU A 188 -8.57 -1.69 7.22
N THR A 189 -9.74 -1.30 7.72
CA THR A 189 -10.27 -1.75 9.01
C THR A 189 -10.80 -3.19 8.92
N LEU A 190 -11.07 -3.81 10.07
CA LEU A 190 -11.72 -5.14 10.11
C LEU A 190 -13.10 -5.08 9.44
N SER A 191 -13.83 -3.98 9.65
CA SER A 191 -15.14 -3.75 9.04
C SER A 191 -15.06 -3.64 7.51
N ASP A 192 -14.03 -2.97 6.98
CA ASP A 192 -13.81 -2.86 5.53
C ASP A 192 -13.54 -4.23 4.91
N MET A 193 -12.73 -5.06 5.57
CA MET A 193 -12.42 -6.40 5.09
C MET A 193 -13.65 -7.30 5.00
N VAL A 194 -14.58 -7.20 5.97
CA VAL A 194 -15.84 -7.96 5.91
C VAL A 194 -16.67 -7.55 4.69
N ALA A 195 -16.78 -6.24 4.43
CA ALA A 195 -17.49 -5.73 3.26
C ALA A 195 -16.83 -6.22 1.95
N LEU A 196 -15.50 -6.14 1.86
CA LEU A 196 -14.75 -6.56 0.68
C LEU A 196 -14.84 -8.07 0.42
N LYS A 197 -14.83 -8.90 1.47
CA LYS A 197 -14.99 -10.36 1.36
C LYS A 197 -16.38 -10.76 0.87
N LYS A 198 -17.43 -10.04 1.27
CA LYS A 198 -18.82 -10.32 0.89
C LYS A 198 -19.30 -9.53 -0.34
N THR A 199 -18.41 -8.75 -0.98
CA THR A 199 -18.80 -7.87 -2.09
C THR A 199 -19.30 -8.66 -3.30
N ASN A 200 -20.51 -8.30 -3.77
CA ASN A 200 -21.05 -8.67 -5.09
C ASN A 200 -21.53 -7.41 -5.86
N TYR A 201 -21.04 -6.24 -5.46
CA TYR A 201 -21.47 -4.94 -5.98
C TYR A 201 -21.04 -4.78 -7.44
N LYS A 202 -21.99 -4.48 -8.34
CA LYS A 202 -21.74 -4.32 -9.79
C LYS A 202 -20.96 -5.50 -10.42
N GLY A 203 -21.18 -6.72 -9.93
CA GLY A 203 -20.52 -7.93 -10.43
C GLY A 203 -19.07 -8.11 -9.96
N TRP A 204 -18.58 -7.26 -9.04
CA TRP A 204 -17.29 -7.48 -8.40
C TRP A 204 -17.32 -8.76 -7.57
N LYS A 205 -16.27 -9.57 -7.74
CA LYS A 205 -16.09 -10.79 -6.96
C LYS A 205 -14.75 -10.77 -6.28
N THR A 206 -14.73 -11.25 -5.05
CA THR A 206 -13.51 -11.35 -4.24
C THR A 206 -13.13 -12.82 -4.05
N LYS A 207 -11.86 -13.15 -4.27
CA LYS A 207 -11.30 -14.45 -3.94
C LYS A 207 -10.34 -14.30 -2.77
N ILE A 208 -10.55 -15.10 -1.73
CA ILE A 208 -9.58 -15.23 -0.62
C ILE A 208 -8.64 -16.39 -0.99
N ILE A 209 -7.34 -16.15 -0.86
CA ILE A 209 -6.28 -17.14 -1.03
C ILE A 209 -5.51 -17.20 0.28
N ASP A 210 -5.53 -18.37 0.90
CA ASP A 210 -4.85 -18.60 2.15
C ASP A 210 -3.33 -18.76 1.89
N ILE A 211 -2.52 -17.89 2.48
CA ILE A 211 -1.05 -17.86 2.33
C ILE A 211 -0.39 -18.70 3.44
N ILE A 212 -0.80 -19.96 3.52
CA ILE A 212 -0.33 -20.94 4.52
C ILE A 212 0.16 -22.23 3.84
N TYR A 213 0.94 -23.01 4.56
CA TYR A 213 1.38 -24.36 4.16
C TYR A 213 1.48 -25.31 5.36
N SER A 214 1.45 -26.62 5.11
CA SER A 214 1.43 -27.61 6.19
C SER A 214 2.81 -27.73 6.86
N VAL A 215 2.83 -27.84 8.19
CA VAL A 215 4.04 -28.14 8.96
C VAL A 215 4.71 -29.44 8.49
N GLU A 216 3.92 -30.41 8.03
CA GLU A 216 4.41 -31.72 7.56
C GLU A 216 5.25 -31.63 6.28
N GLU A 217 5.06 -30.57 5.47
CA GLU A 217 5.82 -30.35 4.23
C GLU A 217 7.25 -29.84 4.50
N GLY A 218 7.52 -29.38 5.73
CA GLY A 218 8.80 -28.84 6.15
C GLY A 218 9.27 -27.67 5.27
N ILE A 219 10.59 -27.52 5.16
CA ILE A 219 11.24 -26.41 4.44
C ILE A 219 10.80 -26.35 2.97
N LYS A 220 10.68 -27.50 2.30
CA LYS A 220 10.26 -27.59 0.89
C LYS A 220 8.81 -27.14 0.67
N GLY A 221 8.00 -27.10 1.73
CA GLY A 221 6.64 -26.59 1.68
C GLY A 221 6.56 -25.12 1.27
N LEU A 222 7.53 -24.29 1.65
CA LEU A 222 7.49 -22.84 1.39
C LEU A 222 7.47 -22.53 -0.12
N THR A 223 8.39 -23.11 -0.88
CA THR A 223 8.50 -22.84 -2.33
C THR A 223 7.29 -23.36 -3.09
N SER A 224 6.82 -24.57 -2.75
CA SER A 224 5.60 -25.17 -3.29
C SER A 224 4.36 -24.33 -2.98
N ALA A 225 4.26 -23.81 -1.75
CA ALA A 225 3.16 -22.96 -1.34
C ALA A 225 3.13 -21.64 -2.10
N ILE A 226 4.29 -20.99 -2.31
CA ILE A 226 4.40 -19.77 -3.13
C ILE A 226 3.91 -20.05 -4.55
N ASP A 227 4.33 -21.16 -5.16
CA ASP A 227 3.90 -21.53 -6.52
C ASP A 227 2.38 -21.79 -6.57
N ARG A 228 1.84 -22.51 -5.58
CA ARG A 228 0.39 -22.72 -5.43
C ARG A 228 -0.36 -21.38 -5.35
N ILE A 229 0.05 -20.49 -4.45
CA ILE A 229 -0.57 -19.16 -4.26
C ILE A 229 -0.53 -18.36 -5.58
N CYS A 230 0.58 -18.40 -6.31
CA CYS A 230 0.72 -17.74 -7.61
C CYS A 230 -0.24 -18.32 -8.66
N THR A 231 -0.36 -19.65 -8.73
CA THR A 231 -1.29 -20.32 -9.66
C THR A 231 -2.75 -20.02 -9.32
N ASP A 232 -3.13 -20.09 -8.04
CA ASP A 232 -4.48 -19.79 -7.55
C ASP A 232 -4.86 -18.34 -7.87
N ALA A 233 -3.95 -17.40 -7.66
CA ALA A 233 -4.16 -15.99 -7.99
C ALA A 233 -4.34 -15.76 -9.50
N CYS A 234 -3.55 -16.45 -10.33
CA CYS A 234 -3.70 -16.37 -11.79
C CYS A 234 -5.01 -16.98 -12.27
N MET A 235 -5.45 -18.10 -11.70
CA MET A 235 -6.74 -18.71 -11.99
C MET A 235 -7.89 -17.79 -11.56
N ALA A 236 -7.80 -17.18 -10.39
CA ALA A 236 -8.79 -16.20 -9.92
C ALA A 236 -8.89 -15.01 -10.90
N ALA A 237 -7.77 -14.46 -11.35
CA ALA A 237 -7.79 -13.38 -12.33
C ALA A 237 -8.41 -13.79 -13.67
N LYS A 238 -8.17 -15.03 -14.13
CA LYS A 238 -8.79 -15.58 -15.36
C LYS A 238 -10.29 -15.81 -15.22
N ASN A 239 -10.73 -16.22 -14.03
CA ASN A 239 -12.14 -16.48 -13.72
C ASN A 239 -12.96 -15.20 -13.48
N GLY A 240 -12.35 -14.01 -13.69
CA GLY A 240 -13.05 -12.73 -13.61
C GLY A 240 -13.28 -12.23 -12.19
N TYR A 241 -12.49 -12.69 -11.20
CA TYR A 241 -12.49 -12.06 -9.89
C TYR A 241 -11.87 -10.67 -9.99
N SER A 242 -12.46 -9.68 -9.32
CA SER A 242 -12.01 -8.28 -9.34
C SER A 242 -11.01 -7.98 -8.23
N LEU A 243 -11.11 -8.71 -7.12
CA LEU A 243 -10.24 -8.57 -5.95
C LEU A 243 -9.70 -9.93 -5.53
N ILE A 244 -8.42 -9.96 -5.15
CA ILE A 244 -7.76 -11.10 -4.53
C ILE A 244 -7.27 -10.65 -3.16
N ILE A 245 -7.68 -11.37 -2.12
CA ILE A 245 -7.22 -11.17 -0.74
C ILE A 245 -6.24 -12.29 -0.42
N LEU A 246 -4.99 -11.94 -0.15
CA LEU A 246 -3.98 -12.84 0.42
C LEU A 246 -4.14 -12.80 1.94
N SER A 247 -4.43 -13.92 2.58
CA SER A 247 -4.74 -13.98 4.02
C SER A 247 -3.92 -15.04 4.76
N ASP A 248 -3.23 -14.65 5.83
CA ASP A 248 -2.53 -15.56 6.75
C ASP A 248 -3.39 -15.95 7.97
N ARG A 249 -4.66 -15.54 8.01
CA ARG A 249 -5.55 -15.68 9.18
C ARG A 249 -5.85 -17.12 9.60
N LYS A 250 -5.65 -18.09 8.69
CA LYS A 250 -5.83 -19.53 8.96
C LYS A 250 -4.57 -20.20 9.51
N ALA A 251 -3.53 -19.45 9.86
CA ALA A 251 -2.37 -19.98 10.55
C ALA A 251 -2.78 -20.61 11.89
N ASP A 252 -2.34 -21.83 12.12
CA ASP A 252 -2.63 -22.60 13.32
C ASP A 252 -1.48 -23.57 13.66
N LYS A 253 -1.70 -24.51 14.57
CA LYS A 253 -0.68 -25.48 14.97
C LYS A 253 -0.16 -26.36 13.82
N TYR A 254 -0.96 -26.58 12.78
CA TYR A 254 -0.66 -27.46 11.66
C TYR A 254 -0.32 -26.70 10.37
N ASN A 255 -0.65 -25.40 10.32
CA ASN A 255 -0.47 -24.55 9.14
C ASN A 255 0.42 -23.35 9.46
N ILE A 256 1.58 -23.29 8.80
CA ILE A 256 2.56 -22.22 8.92
C ILE A 256 2.19 -21.09 7.95
N PRO A 257 2.16 -19.81 8.38
CA PRO A 257 1.99 -18.69 7.48
C PRO A 257 3.24 -18.47 6.63
N VAL A 258 3.06 -18.31 5.32
CA VAL A 258 4.07 -17.73 4.44
C VAL A 258 4.17 -16.24 4.76
N SER A 259 5.37 -15.65 4.79
CA SER A 259 5.51 -14.20 4.94
C SER A 259 4.63 -13.48 3.92
N ALA A 260 3.83 -12.54 4.40
CA ALA A 260 2.86 -11.83 3.57
C ALA A 260 3.56 -11.08 2.43
N LEU A 261 4.78 -10.60 2.69
CA LEU A 261 5.61 -9.94 1.70
C LEU A 261 6.10 -10.89 0.59
N LEU A 262 6.57 -12.10 0.93
CA LEU A 262 6.98 -13.10 -0.08
C LEU A 262 5.80 -13.49 -0.97
N ALA A 263 4.68 -13.84 -0.35
CA ALA A 263 3.49 -14.26 -1.08
C ALA A 263 2.98 -13.14 -2.00
N LEU A 264 2.93 -11.90 -1.50
CA LEU A 264 2.52 -10.74 -2.28
C LEU A 264 3.46 -10.47 -3.46
N GLY A 265 4.77 -10.41 -3.20
CA GLY A 265 5.77 -10.11 -4.23
C GLY A 265 5.73 -11.14 -5.36
N ALA A 266 5.73 -12.43 -5.01
CA ALA A 266 5.62 -13.52 -5.97
C ALA A 266 4.34 -13.42 -6.82
N VAL A 267 3.18 -13.22 -6.18
CA VAL A 267 1.90 -13.07 -6.88
C VAL A 267 1.91 -11.84 -7.80
N HIS A 268 2.43 -10.71 -7.33
CA HIS A 268 2.51 -9.48 -8.09
C HIS A 268 3.29 -9.67 -9.39
N HIS A 269 4.52 -10.17 -9.31
CA HIS A 269 5.38 -10.40 -10.47
C HIS A 269 4.86 -11.51 -11.38
N TYR A 270 4.28 -12.57 -10.80
CA TYR A 270 3.68 -13.65 -11.57
C TYR A 270 2.48 -13.17 -12.39
N LEU A 271 1.59 -12.36 -11.79
CA LEU A 271 0.45 -11.76 -12.48
C LEU A 271 0.88 -10.74 -13.55
N ILE A 272 1.98 -10.01 -13.35
CA ILE A 272 2.56 -9.14 -14.40
C ILE A 272 3.02 -9.99 -15.58
N THR A 273 3.79 -11.05 -15.32
CA THR A 273 4.31 -11.96 -16.34
C THR A 273 3.18 -12.60 -17.16
N LYS A 274 2.06 -12.93 -16.51
CA LYS A 274 0.86 -13.47 -17.16
C LYS A 274 -0.10 -12.40 -17.72
N ARG A 275 0.26 -11.11 -17.66
CA ARG A 275 -0.56 -9.96 -18.11
C ARG A 275 -1.95 -9.90 -17.46
N GLN A 276 -2.06 -10.35 -16.21
CA GLN A 276 -3.32 -10.36 -15.45
C GLN A 276 -3.35 -9.33 -14.32
N ARG A 277 -2.21 -8.72 -13.94
CA ARG A 277 -2.14 -7.78 -12.79
C ARG A 277 -3.13 -6.62 -12.87
N MET A 278 -3.39 -6.12 -14.08
CA MET A 278 -4.31 -5.00 -14.34
C MET A 278 -5.79 -5.36 -14.18
N LYS A 279 -6.14 -6.65 -14.09
CA LYS A 279 -7.53 -7.13 -13.97
C LYS A 279 -8.00 -7.31 -12.52
N VAL A 280 -7.08 -7.28 -11.57
CA VAL A 280 -7.35 -7.60 -10.16
C VAL A 280 -6.77 -6.53 -9.24
N GLY A 281 -7.46 -6.26 -8.13
CA GLY A 281 -6.86 -5.61 -6.97
C GLY A 281 -6.24 -6.65 -6.04
N LEU A 282 -5.05 -6.38 -5.49
CA LEU A 282 -4.38 -7.24 -4.52
C LEU A 282 -4.48 -6.62 -3.12
N ILE A 283 -5.16 -7.30 -2.21
CA ILE A 283 -5.31 -6.87 -0.83
C ILE A 283 -4.59 -7.88 0.07
N VAL A 284 -3.85 -7.39 1.06
CA VAL A 284 -3.14 -8.25 2.03
C VAL A 284 -3.85 -8.15 3.37
N GLU A 285 -4.35 -9.27 3.87
CA GLU A 285 -4.83 -9.42 5.24
C GLU A 285 -3.77 -10.19 6.02
N THR A 286 -3.06 -9.51 6.93
CA THR A 286 -1.87 -10.11 7.57
C THR A 286 -1.80 -9.83 9.06
N GLY A 287 -1.31 -10.82 9.80
CA GLY A 287 -0.89 -10.65 11.18
C GLY A 287 0.52 -10.06 11.32
N GLU A 288 1.37 -10.18 10.30
CA GLU A 288 2.80 -9.84 10.32
C GLU A 288 3.08 -8.33 10.26
N ALA A 289 2.32 -7.59 9.45
CA ALA A 289 2.54 -6.16 9.23
C ALA A 289 1.96 -5.31 10.37
N ARG A 290 2.81 -4.47 10.98
CA ARG A 290 2.44 -3.62 12.11
C ARG A 290 3.06 -2.23 12.09
N GLU A 291 4.21 -2.08 11.45
CA GLU A 291 4.98 -0.84 11.39
C GLU A 291 4.80 -0.10 10.06
N VAL A 292 5.07 1.21 10.06
CA VAL A 292 5.06 2.04 8.85
C VAL A 292 5.92 1.41 7.75
N HIS A 293 7.11 0.91 8.11
CA HIS A 293 8.02 0.30 7.17
C HIS A 293 7.42 -0.96 6.52
N HIS A 294 6.79 -1.85 7.29
CA HIS A 294 6.19 -3.08 6.78
C HIS A 294 5.12 -2.76 5.72
N ILE A 295 4.26 -1.79 6.02
CA ILE A 295 3.22 -1.34 5.08
C ILE A 295 3.83 -0.71 3.83
N CYS A 296 4.84 0.15 3.97
CA CYS A 296 5.51 0.78 2.83
C CYS A 296 6.15 -0.25 1.90
N VAL A 297 6.72 -1.33 2.45
CA VAL A 297 7.30 -2.42 1.66
C VAL A 297 6.20 -3.20 0.94
N LEU A 298 5.10 -3.59 1.62
CA LEU A 298 3.96 -4.25 0.97
C LEU A 298 3.39 -3.42 -0.18
N LEU A 299 3.20 -2.12 0.01
CA LEU A 299 2.74 -1.21 -1.05
C LEU A 299 3.75 -1.10 -2.20
N GLY A 300 5.04 -0.99 -1.86
CA GLY A 300 6.14 -0.92 -2.83
C GLY A 300 6.27 -2.18 -3.70
N TYR A 301 5.85 -3.34 -3.19
CA TYR A 301 5.81 -4.63 -3.91
C TYR A 301 4.41 -5.01 -4.42
N GLY A 302 3.49 -4.04 -4.44
CA GLY A 302 2.29 -4.12 -5.26
C GLY A 302 0.99 -4.49 -4.56
N ALA A 303 0.94 -4.40 -3.22
CA ALA A 303 -0.33 -4.36 -2.50
C ALA A 303 -1.12 -3.11 -2.88
N ASP A 304 -2.41 -3.28 -3.14
CA ASP A 304 -3.33 -2.18 -3.33
C ASP A 304 -3.87 -1.65 -1.99
N ALA A 305 -4.04 -2.53 -1.01
CA ALA A 305 -4.43 -2.18 0.35
C ALA A 305 -3.97 -3.26 1.33
N VAL A 306 -3.83 -2.89 2.60
CA VAL A 306 -3.37 -3.78 3.67
C VAL A 306 -4.31 -3.69 4.87
N CYS A 307 -4.72 -4.84 5.39
CA CYS A 307 -5.44 -4.97 6.66
C CYS A 307 -4.55 -5.68 7.68
N PRO A 308 -3.95 -4.93 8.63
CA PRO A 308 -3.17 -5.50 9.72
C PRO A 308 -4.11 -5.98 10.84
N TYR A 309 -4.82 -7.09 10.61
CA TYR A 309 -5.90 -7.50 11.50
C TYR A 309 -5.42 -7.79 12.93
N LEU A 310 -4.22 -8.37 13.08
CA LEU A 310 -3.70 -8.76 14.39
C LEU A 310 -3.41 -7.53 15.25
N VAL A 311 -2.95 -6.44 14.64
CA VAL A 311 -2.78 -5.15 15.34
C VAL A 311 -4.09 -4.69 15.98
N TYR A 312 -5.19 -4.71 15.23
CA TYR A 312 -6.51 -4.31 15.73
C TYR A 312 -7.02 -5.25 16.81
N GLU A 313 -6.93 -6.56 16.59
CA GLU A 313 -7.38 -7.57 17.56
C GLU A 313 -6.59 -7.46 18.88
N THR A 314 -5.27 -7.30 18.82
CA THR A 314 -4.40 -7.11 19.99
C THR A 314 -4.68 -5.79 20.71
N ALA A 315 -4.79 -4.68 19.97
CA ALA A 315 -5.09 -3.38 20.55
C ALA A 315 -6.45 -3.36 21.26
N PHE A 316 -7.45 -4.01 20.67
CA PHE A 316 -8.78 -4.13 21.26
C PHE A 316 -8.75 -4.95 22.57
N ALA A 317 -8.05 -6.08 22.57
CA ALA A 317 -7.89 -6.91 23.76
C ALA A 317 -7.14 -6.16 24.89
N MET A 318 -6.07 -5.43 24.57
CA MET A 318 -5.37 -4.56 25.55
C MET A 318 -6.27 -3.46 26.13
N SER A 319 -7.23 -2.95 25.35
CA SER A 319 -8.23 -1.98 25.82
C SER A 319 -9.26 -2.58 26.77
N LEU A 320 -9.62 -3.85 26.58
CA LEU A 320 -10.48 -4.58 27.50
C LEU A 320 -9.78 -4.88 28.82
N GLU A 321 -8.49 -5.19 28.80
CA GLU A 321 -7.64 -5.39 29.98
C GLU A 321 -7.34 -4.10 30.75
N GLY A 322 -7.63 -2.92 30.17
CA GLY A 322 -7.47 -1.63 30.84
C GLY A 322 -6.07 -1.01 30.71
N HIS A 323 -5.29 -1.42 29.71
CA HIS A 323 -3.94 -0.87 29.46
C HIS A 323 -3.91 0.55 28.87
N PHE A 324 -5.07 1.11 28.47
CA PHE A 324 -5.17 2.47 27.92
C PHE A 324 -5.87 3.43 28.89
N ILE A 325 -5.31 4.63 29.05
CA ILE A 325 -5.89 5.72 29.84
C ILE A 325 -5.87 7.00 28.97
N PRO A 326 -7.01 7.52 28.51
CA PRO A 326 -8.38 7.02 28.68
C PRO A 326 -8.63 5.70 27.93
N LYS A 327 -9.71 5.00 28.28
CA LYS A 327 -10.14 3.79 27.56
C LYS A 327 -10.50 4.17 26.12
N LEU A 328 -9.85 3.54 25.16
CA LEU A 328 -10.08 3.77 23.73
C LEU A 328 -11.14 2.80 23.21
N ASN A 329 -12.10 3.30 22.44
CA ASN A 329 -13.05 2.43 21.74
C ASN A 329 -12.38 1.83 20.50
N GLU A 330 -13.02 0.80 19.91
CA GLU A 330 -12.54 0.14 18.69
C GLU A 330 -12.31 1.16 17.54
N ASN A 331 -13.28 2.06 17.32
CA ASN A 331 -13.15 3.11 16.30
C ASN A 331 -12.00 4.09 16.57
N ASP A 332 -11.73 4.40 17.84
CA ASP A 332 -10.64 5.32 18.21
C ASP A 332 -9.28 4.67 17.93
N ILE A 333 -9.14 3.38 18.28
CA ILE A 333 -7.96 2.56 17.99
C ILE A 333 -7.71 2.50 16.48
N GLU A 334 -8.74 2.15 15.70
CA GLU A 334 -8.64 2.06 14.25
C GLU A 334 -8.22 3.40 13.64
N THR A 335 -8.89 4.49 14.04
CA THR A 335 -8.63 5.85 13.51
C THR A 335 -7.23 6.34 13.84
N ASN A 336 -6.78 6.15 15.08
CA ASN A 336 -5.45 6.58 15.51
C ASN A 336 -4.35 5.79 14.81
N TYR A 337 -4.47 4.46 14.76
CA TYR A 337 -3.49 3.62 14.08
C TYR A 337 -3.39 3.97 12.59
N ILE A 338 -4.55 4.10 11.93
CA ILE A 338 -4.64 4.55 10.54
C ILE A 338 -3.93 5.89 10.34
N LYS A 339 -4.20 6.88 11.20
CA LYS A 339 -3.60 8.20 11.11
C LYS A 339 -2.09 8.16 11.26
N ALA A 340 -1.59 7.36 12.21
CA ALA A 340 -0.16 7.18 12.43
C ALA A 340 0.52 6.59 11.19
N ILE A 341 -0.04 5.51 10.65
CA ILE A 341 0.50 4.83 9.48
C ILE A 341 0.40 5.70 8.23
N SER A 342 -0.73 6.35 7.97
CA SER A 342 -0.92 7.26 6.83
C SER A 342 0.11 8.41 6.86
N THR A 343 0.33 9.02 8.02
CA THR A 343 1.35 10.06 8.19
C THR A 343 2.75 9.50 7.93
N GLY A 344 3.04 8.29 8.43
CA GLY A 344 4.29 7.59 8.20
C GLY A 344 4.54 7.26 6.73
N ILE A 345 3.53 6.79 6.00
CA ILE A 345 3.61 6.49 4.56
C ILE A 345 3.93 7.76 3.78
N SER A 346 3.21 8.86 4.04
CA SER A 346 3.50 10.16 3.41
C SER A 346 4.94 10.57 3.64
N LYS A 347 5.44 10.47 4.88
CA LYS A 347 6.83 10.76 5.24
C LYS A 347 7.84 9.87 4.49
N VAL A 348 7.55 8.59 4.27
CA VAL A 348 8.45 7.69 3.51
C VAL A 348 8.43 8.03 2.03
N MET A 349 7.26 8.26 1.44
CA MET A 349 7.13 8.62 0.03
C MET A 349 7.86 9.92 -0.31
N THR A 350 7.74 10.93 0.55
CA THR A 350 8.34 12.24 0.29
C THR A 350 9.86 12.26 0.39
N LYS A 351 10.50 11.26 1.03
CA LYS A 351 11.97 11.09 1.00
C LYS A 351 12.51 10.91 -0.42
N MET A 352 11.70 10.38 -1.34
CA MET A 352 12.03 10.24 -2.76
C MET A 352 11.39 11.34 -3.61
N GLY A 353 10.72 12.32 -3.00
CA GLY A 353 9.97 13.36 -3.71
C GLY A 353 8.71 12.84 -4.40
N ILE A 354 8.14 11.72 -3.94
CA ILE A 354 6.92 11.14 -4.51
C ILE A 354 5.71 11.73 -3.79
N SER A 355 4.78 12.34 -4.54
CA SER A 355 3.59 12.97 -3.97
C SER A 355 2.35 12.07 -3.94
N THR A 356 2.24 11.07 -4.82
CA THR A 356 1.03 10.23 -4.93
C THR A 356 1.31 8.76 -4.63
N LEU A 357 0.46 8.15 -3.80
CA LEU A 357 0.61 6.73 -3.45
C LEU A 357 0.44 5.83 -4.68
N GLN A 358 -0.41 6.22 -5.63
CA GLN A 358 -0.59 5.51 -6.88
C GLN A 358 0.74 5.33 -7.66
N SER A 359 1.65 6.30 -7.59
CA SER A 359 2.98 6.21 -8.24
C SER A 359 3.99 5.43 -7.40
N TYR A 360 3.81 5.41 -6.08
CA TYR A 360 4.67 4.66 -5.15
C TYR A 360 4.42 3.14 -5.20
N LYS A 361 3.16 2.74 -5.44
CA LYS A 361 2.74 1.34 -5.53
C LYS A 361 3.49 0.60 -6.63
N GLY A 362 4.11 -0.52 -6.28
CA GLY A 362 4.87 -1.35 -7.23
C GLY A 362 6.16 -0.70 -7.74
N ALA A 363 6.56 0.47 -7.25
CA ALA A 363 7.76 1.17 -7.71
C ALA A 363 9.07 0.63 -7.13
N GLN A 364 9.00 -0.26 -6.13
CA GLN A 364 10.16 -0.90 -5.51
C GLN A 364 11.23 0.12 -5.06
N ILE A 365 10.84 1.13 -4.28
CA ILE A 365 11.73 2.19 -3.76
C ILE A 365 12.57 1.68 -2.57
N PHE A 366 13.14 0.49 -2.73
CA PHE A 366 13.88 -0.24 -1.72
C PHE A 366 15.15 -0.85 -2.31
N GLU A 367 16.12 -1.11 -1.44
CA GLU A 367 17.29 -1.93 -1.72
C GLU A 367 17.28 -3.11 -0.75
N ALA A 368 17.45 -4.32 -1.27
CA ALA A 368 17.48 -5.53 -0.46
C ALA A 368 18.93 -5.83 -0.03
N LEU A 369 19.15 -6.14 1.23
CA LEU A 369 20.46 -6.42 1.79
C LEU A 369 20.47 -7.79 2.46
N GLY A 370 21.18 -8.76 1.87
CA GLY A 370 21.32 -10.10 2.42
C GLY A 370 20.19 -11.07 2.05
N LEU A 371 19.52 -10.85 0.91
CA LEU A 371 18.61 -11.83 0.29
C LEU A 371 19.30 -12.46 -0.91
N GLY A 372 19.18 -13.77 -1.07
CA GLY A 372 19.71 -14.52 -2.20
C GLY A 372 19.01 -14.17 -3.51
N ASP A 373 19.74 -14.31 -4.62
CA ASP A 373 19.25 -13.99 -5.96
C ASP A 373 18.00 -14.79 -6.35
N GLU A 374 17.88 -16.03 -5.86
CA GLU A 374 16.70 -16.87 -6.10
C GLU A 374 15.41 -16.27 -5.53
N VAL A 375 15.49 -15.70 -4.32
CA VAL A 375 14.35 -15.02 -3.66
C VAL A 375 14.03 -13.72 -4.39
N ILE A 376 15.05 -12.95 -4.78
CA ILE A 376 14.88 -11.70 -5.52
C ILE A 376 14.23 -11.95 -6.88
N GLU A 377 14.71 -12.90 -7.68
CA GLU A 377 14.14 -13.17 -9.01
C GLU A 377 12.71 -13.72 -8.94
N LYS A 378 12.39 -14.53 -7.92
CA LYS A 378 11.05 -15.11 -7.77
C LYS A 378 10.04 -14.11 -7.19
N CYS A 379 10.41 -13.36 -6.16
CA CYS A 379 9.47 -12.57 -5.36
C CYS A 379 9.63 -11.06 -5.51
N PHE A 380 10.81 -10.55 -5.84
CA PHE A 380 11.14 -9.11 -5.78
C PHE A 380 11.94 -8.65 -7.00
N LYS A 381 11.52 -9.12 -8.18
CA LYS A 381 12.29 -8.97 -9.41
C LYS A 381 12.62 -7.49 -9.69
N ASN A 382 13.86 -7.23 -10.09
CA ASN A 382 14.47 -5.91 -10.31
C ASN A 382 14.86 -5.12 -9.04
N THR A 383 14.63 -5.64 -7.84
CA THR A 383 15.18 -5.03 -6.63
C THR A 383 16.69 -5.26 -6.57
N PRO A 384 17.50 -4.20 -6.36
CA PRO A 384 18.94 -4.38 -6.19
C PRO A 384 19.22 -5.14 -4.89
N SER A 385 19.96 -6.24 -5.00
CA SER A 385 20.56 -6.94 -3.86
C SER A 385 22.03 -7.24 -4.16
N ARG A 386 22.91 -6.32 -3.75
CA ARG A 386 24.35 -6.40 -4.09
C ARG A 386 25.10 -7.44 -3.27
N ILE A 387 24.56 -7.75 -2.10
CA ILE A 387 25.10 -8.73 -1.17
C ILE A 387 24.00 -9.77 -1.04
N GLY A 388 24.21 -10.93 -1.66
CA GLY A 388 23.35 -12.09 -1.52
C GLY A 388 23.29 -12.57 -0.07
N GLY A 389 22.40 -13.51 0.22
CA GLY A 389 22.27 -14.04 1.57
C GLY A 389 21.19 -15.10 1.66
N ALA A 390 20.21 -14.88 2.55
CA ALA A 390 19.16 -15.86 2.85
C ALA A 390 18.40 -16.30 1.59
N ASP A 391 18.25 -17.61 1.43
CA ASP A 391 17.47 -18.24 0.38
C ASP A 391 16.09 -18.66 0.93
N PHE A 392 15.47 -19.69 0.35
CA PHE A 392 14.18 -20.19 0.81
C PHE A 392 14.30 -21.24 1.93
N GLU A 393 15.51 -21.67 2.31
CA GLU A 393 15.72 -22.76 3.29
C GLU A 393 15.82 -22.31 4.76
#